data_AF-F2F2D2-F1
#
_entry.id   AF-F2F2D2-F1
#
_cell.length_a   1.000
_cell.length_b   1.000
_cell.length_c   1.000
_cell.angle_alpha   90.00
_cell.angle_beta   90.00
_cell.angle_gamma   90.00
#
_symmetry.space_group_name_H-M   'P 1'
#
loop_
_entity.id
_entity.type
_entity.pdbx_description
1 polymer ?
#
loop_
_entity_poly.entity_id
_entity_poly.type
_entity_poly.pdbx_seq_one_letter_code
_entity_poly.pdbx_strand_id
1 'polypeptide(L)'
;MKGKYFSNTVFTVSAVFILICVIFGSIAPKAFSNVATYLFGLTTDYFGWFYLLSVFIIIVFLLVLAISKYGKIRLGGKDAQPEFKFHTWIALLFAGGLGIGLVFWGVAESMSHYFKTPFNDVQAQTTDAARLAMGYAFFHWGISQWSVFAIIGLVMAYMQFNKKEIC
;
A
#
# COMPACT_ATOMS: atom_id res chain seq x y z
N MET A 1 32.14 11.34 14.95
CA MET A 1 30.93 11.33 14.11
C MET A 1 29.68 10.94 14.92
N LYS A 2 29.37 11.65 16.02
CA LYS A 2 28.14 11.46 16.81
C LYS A 2 27.50 12.85 16.93
N GLY A 3 26.46 13.15 16.15
CA GLY A 3 25.79 14.45 16.22
C GLY A 3 25.00 14.90 14.98
N LYS A 4 25.18 14.26 13.81
CA LYS A 4 24.55 14.73 12.56
C LYS A 4 23.12 14.21 12.32
N TYR A 5 22.64 13.23 13.09
CA TYR A 5 21.30 12.66 12.92
C TYR A 5 20.18 13.60 13.43
N PHE A 6 20.37 14.24 14.58
CA PHE A 6 19.40 15.20 15.14
C PHE A 6 19.37 16.55 14.39
N SER A 7 20.31 16.78 13.47
CA SER A 7 20.36 17.99 12.64
C SER A 7 19.67 17.81 11.28
N ASN A 8 19.10 16.64 10.99
CA ASN A 8 18.35 16.42 9.76
C ASN A 8 16.96 17.07 9.88
N THR A 9 16.70 18.09 9.07
CA THR A 9 15.41 18.81 9.03
C THR A 9 14.22 17.87 8.89
N VAL A 10 14.33 16.83 8.05
CA VAL A 10 13.26 15.84 7.83
C VAL A 10 12.97 15.07 9.11
N PHE A 11 14.02 14.64 9.82
CA PHE A 11 13.89 13.93 11.08
C PHE A 11 13.23 14.81 12.14
N THR A 12 13.72 16.03 12.32
CA THR A 12 13.24 16.94 13.37
C THR A 12 11.79 17.34 13.15
N VAL A 13 11.42 17.72 11.93
CA VAL A 13 10.02 18.10 11.61
C VAL A 13 9.07 16.91 11.81
N SER A 14 9.45 15.73 11.32
CA SER A 14 8.62 14.52 11.45
C SER A 14 8.46 14.10 12.92
N ALA A 15 9.56 14.11 13.68
CA ALA A 15 9.55 13.72 15.09
C ALA A 15 8.71 14.69 15.94
N VAL A 16 8.84 16.00 15.72
CA VAL A 16 8.04 17.01 16.42
C VAL A 16 6.56 16.84 16.09
N PHE A 17 6.21 16.65 14.82
CA PHE A 17 4.83 16.44 14.41
C PHE A 17 4.22 15.19 15.06
N ILE A 18 4.91 14.05 15.01
CA ILE A 18 4.46 12.80 15.65
C ILE A 18 4.30 13.00 17.16
N LEU A 19 5.25 13.67 17.81
CA LEU A 19 5.20 13.93 19.25
C LEU A 19 3.96 14.76 19.62
N ILE A 20 3.64 15.80 18.84
CA ILE A 20 2.44 16.60 19.03
C ILE A 20 1.18 15.73 18.92
N CYS A 21 1.09 14.88 17.89
CA CYS A 21 -0.05 13.97 17.72
C CYS A 21 -0.20 13.01 18.90
N VAL A 22 0.91 12.44 19.41
CA VAL A 22 0.90 11.53 20.56
C VAL A 22 0.47 12.24 21.84
N ILE A 23 0.99 13.45 22.11
CA ILE A 23 0.61 14.25 23.28
C ILE A 23 -0.86 14.65 23.20
N PHE A 24 -1.34 15.10 22.04
CA PHE A 24 -2.73 15.48 21.88
C PHE A 24 -3.68 14.27 22.02
N GLY A 25 -3.32 13.13 21.42
CA GLY A 25 -4.07 11.88 21.54
C GLY A 25 -4.12 11.32 22.96
N SER A 26 -3.06 11.54 23.77
CA SER A 26 -3.03 11.07 25.17
C SER A 26 -3.81 11.97 26.13
N ILE A 27 -3.76 13.29 25.94
CA ILE A 27 -4.43 14.27 26.82
C ILE A 27 -5.92 14.38 26.50
N ALA A 28 -6.30 14.36 25.22
CA ALA A 28 -7.67 14.60 24.78
C ALA A 28 -8.15 13.54 23.75
N PRO A 29 -8.22 12.25 24.15
CA PRO A 29 -8.49 11.15 23.22
C PRO A 29 -9.84 11.27 22.48
N LYS A 30 -10.88 11.78 23.15
CA LYS A 30 -12.20 11.98 22.52
C LYS A 30 -12.16 13.07 21.44
N ALA A 31 -11.51 14.20 21.73
CA ALA A 31 -11.36 15.28 20.77
C ALA A 31 -10.51 14.83 19.57
N PHE A 32 -9.40 14.13 19.84
CA PHE A 32 -8.57 13.53 18.80
C PHE A 32 -9.38 12.58 17.91
N SER A 33 -10.15 11.66 18.49
CA SER A 33 -11.01 10.74 17.74
C SER A 33 -12.02 11.48 16.87
N ASN A 34 -12.69 12.51 17.40
CA ASN A 34 -13.68 13.27 16.62
C ASN A 34 -13.05 13.96 15.40
N VAL A 35 -11.88 14.57 15.58
CA VAL A 35 -11.13 15.20 14.48
C VAL A 35 -10.68 14.14 13.47
N ALA A 36 -10.14 13.01 13.94
CA ALA A 36 -9.69 11.93 13.07
C ALA A 36 -10.85 11.34 12.25
N THR A 37 -12.01 11.09 12.87
CA THR A 37 -13.20 10.59 12.18
C THR A 37 -13.75 11.60 11.19
N TYR A 38 -13.76 12.90 11.53
CA TYR A 38 -14.17 13.96 10.62
C TYR A 38 -13.26 14.04 9.38
N LEU A 39 -11.93 14.02 9.57
CA LEU A 39 -10.97 14.02 8.47
C LEU A 39 -11.05 12.75 7.63
N PHE A 40 -11.26 11.59 8.27
CA PHE A 40 -11.48 10.33 7.57
C PHE A 40 -12.71 10.41 6.68
N GLY A 41 -13.85 10.88 7.21
CA GLY A 41 -15.09 11.09 6.44
C GLY A 41 -14.90 12.04 5.27
N LEU A 42 -14.26 13.20 5.49
CA LEU A 42 -13.94 14.14 4.40
C LEU A 42 -13.13 13.46 3.28
N THR A 43 -12.15 12.64 3.65
CA THR A 43 -11.27 11.96 2.70
C THR A 43 -12.04 10.88 1.93
N THR A 44 -12.87 10.08 2.60
CA THR A 44 -13.65 9.03 1.94
C THR A 44 -14.76 9.59 1.06
N ASP A 45 -15.43 10.66 1.50
CA ASP A 45 -16.60 11.20 0.82
C ASP A 45 -16.21 12.02 -0.42
N TYR A 46 -15.15 12.83 -0.33
CA TYR A 46 -14.74 13.72 -1.42
C TYR A 46 -13.61 13.16 -2.30
N PHE A 47 -12.69 12.38 -1.74
CA PHE A 47 -11.51 11.87 -2.45
C PHE A 47 -11.58 10.38 -2.79
N GLY A 48 -12.64 9.66 -2.40
CA GLY A 48 -12.77 8.22 -2.67
C GLY A 48 -12.62 7.85 -4.16
N TRP A 49 -13.23 8.62 -5.06
CA TRP A 49 -13.10 8.42 -6.51
C TRP A 49 -11.65 8.61 -7.00
N PHE A 50 -10.93 9.55 -6.42
CA PHE A 50 -9.54 9.84 -6.77
C PHE A 50 -8.62 8.69 -6.37
N TYR A 51 -8.82 8.09 -5.18
CA TYR A 51 -8.08 6.90 -4.76
C TYR A 51 -8.30 5.73 -5.70
N LEU A 52 -9.56 5.42 -6.03
CA LEU A 52 -9.91 4.32 -6.94
C LEU A 52 -9.31 4.52 -8.33
N LEU A 53 -9.45 5.72 -8.89
CA LEU A 53 -8.91 6.05 -10.20
C LEU A 53 -7.39 6.01 -10.22
N SER A 54 -6.73 6.50 -9.16
CA SER A 54 -5.27 6.48 -9.04
C SER A 54 -4.73 5.05 -9.08
N VAL A 55 -5.30 4.14 -8.28
CA VAL A 55 -4.89 2.73 -8.26
C VAL A 55 -5.15 2.08 -9.62
N PHE A 56 -6.31 2.35 -10.23
CA PHE A 56 -6.63 1.84 -11.56
C PHE A 56 -5.61 2.28 -12.62
N ILE A 57 -5.25 3.57 -12.64
CA ILE A 57 -4.25 4.12 -13.56
C ILE A 57 -2.88 3.46 -13.33
N ILE A 58 -2.48 3.24 -12.07
CA ILE A 58 -1.21 2.57 -11.75
C ILE A 58 -1.19 1.13 -12.29
N ILE A 59 -2.27 0.38 -12.11
CA ILE A 59 -2.40 -0.99 -12.65
C ILE A 59 -2.26 -0.97 -14.17
N VAL A 60 -3.03 -0.12 -14.86
CA VAL A 60 -2.99 -0.01 -16.32
C VAL A 60 -1.59 0.39 -16.79
N PHE A 61 -0.97 1.37 -16.14
CA PHE A 61 0.38 1.83 -16.46
C PHE A 61 1.42 0.72 -16.32
N LEU A 62 1.38 -0.06 -15.24
CA LEU A 62 2.31 -1.17 -15.02
C LEU A 62 2.09 -2.30 -16.04
N LEU A 63 0.84 -2.61 -16.39
CA LEU A 63 0.53 -3.61 -17.42
C LEU A 63 1.04 -3.16 -18.79
N VAL A 64 0.81 -1.90 -19.16
CA VAL A 64 1.33 -1.31 -20.39
C VAL A 64 2.86 -1.38 -20.40
N LEU A 65 3.52 -0.99 -19.30
CA LEU A 65 4.97 -1.08 -19.19
C LEU A 65 5.47 -2.51 -19.37
N ALA A 66 4.86 -3.48 -18.68
CA ALA A 66 5.25 -4.89 -18.71
C ALA A 66 5.17 -5.49 -20.12
N ILE A 67 4.13 -5.15 -20.90
CA ILE A 67 3.92 -5.67 -22.25
C ILE A 67 4.72 -4.86 -23.30
N SER A 68 4.99 -3.58 -23.02
CA SER A 68 5.72 -2.71 -23.95
C SER A 68 7.21 -3.06 -24.07
N LYS A 69 7.90 -2.36 -24.99
CA LYS A 69 9.36 -2.40 -25.10
C LYS A 69 10.10 -2.03 -23.81
N TYR A 70 9.48 -1.27 -22.91
CA TYR A 70 10.10 -0.83 -21.66
C TYR A 70 10.20 -1.96 -20.63
N GLY A 71 9.30 -2.96 -20.66
CA GLY A 71 9.39 -4.15 -19.81
C GLY A 71 10.62 -5.02 -20.09
N LYS A 72 11.29 -4.83 -21.22
CA LYS A 72 12.56 -5.50 -21.57
C LYS A 72 13.79 -4.83 -20.99
N ILE A 73 13.65 -3.64 -20.38
CA ILE A 73 14.76 -2.92 -19.77
C ILE A 73 15.17 -3.64 -18.50
N ARG A 74 16.44 -4.06 -18.44
CA ARG A 74 17.02 -4.64 -17.23
C ARG A 74 17.37 -3.53 -16.23
N LEU A 75 16.98 -3.75 -14.98
CA LEU A 75 17.35 -2.89 -13.86
C LEU A 75 18.84 -3.12 -13.55
N GLY A 76 19.66 -2.07 -13.65
CA GLY A 76 21.13 -2.16 -13.51
C GLY A 76 21.95 -2.21 -14.81
N GLY A 77 21.30 -2.12 -15.98
CA GLY A 77 21.98 -2.03 -17.29
C GLY A 77 21.89 -3.29 -18.15
N LYS A 78 22.45 -3.25 -19.37
CA LYS A 78 22.27 -4.30 -20.39
C LYS A 78 22.78 -5.68 -19.94
N ASP A 79 23.90 -5.69 -19.23
CA ASP A 79 24.57 -6.92 -18.79
C ASP A 79 24.23 -7.31 -17.34
N ALA A 80 23.29 -6.60 -16.71
CA ALA A 80 22.87 -6.91 -15.35
C ALA A 80 22.28 -8.33 -15.27
N GLN A 81 22.69 -9.05 -14.22
CA GLN A 81 22.21 -10.38 -13.87
C GLN A 81 21.46 -10.31 -12.53
N PRO A 82 20.43 -11.15 -12.30
CA PRO A 82 19.74 -11.20 -11.02
C PRO A 82 20.71 -11.56 -9.88
N GLU A 83 20.71 -10.77 -8.82
CA GLU A 83 21.54 -11.03 -7.62
C GLU A 83 21.04 -12.28 -6.87
N PHE A 84 19.72 -12.48 -6.84
CA PHE A 84 19.09 -13.63 -6.21
C PHE A 84 18.51 -14.59 -7.26
N LYS A 85 18.56 -15.89 -6.96
CA LYS A 85 17.83 -16.91 -7.73
C LYS A 85 16.33 -16.61 -7.67
N PHE A 86 15.60 -16.95 -8.74
CA PHE A 86 14.17 -16.65 -8.87
C PHE A 86 13.34 -17.10 -7.65
N HIS A 87 13.52 -18.33 -7.16
CA HIS A 87 12.80 -18.84 -5.99
C HIS A 87 13.12 -18.06 -4.71
N THR A 88 14.38 -17.66 -4.53
CA THR A 88 14.80 -16.82 -3.39
C THR A 88 14.20 -15.43 -3.50
N TRP A 89 14.15 -14.85 -4.70
CA TRP A 89 13.51 -13.56 -4.94
C TRP A 89 12.01 -13.58 -4.62
N ILE A 90 11.29 -14.63 -5.05
CA ILE A 90 9.89 -14.83 -4.66
C ILE A 90 9.76 -14.94 -3.14
N ALA A 91 10.60 -15.74 -2.46
CA ALA A 91 10.55 -15.85 -1.01
C ALA A 91 10.75 -14.49 -0.30
N LEU A 92 11.65 -13.63 -0.81
CA LEU A 92 11.86 -12.28 -0.29
C LEU A 92 10.63 -11.38 -0.47
N LEU A 93 9.90 -11.50 -1.58
CA LEU A 93 8.66 -10.74 -1.78
C LEU A 93 7.60 -11.10 -0.73
N PHE A 94 7.44 -12.39 -0.43
CA PHE A 94 6.48 -12.85 0.58
C PHE A 94 6.95 -12.49 2.00
N ALA A 95 8.25 -12.57 2.28
CA ALA A 95 8.81 -12.21 3.59
C ALA A 95 8.74 -10.69 3.88
N GLY A 96 8.91 -9.84 2.86
CA GLY A 96 8.90 -8.38 3.01
C GLY A 96 7.52 -7.72 2.94
N GLY A 97 6.59 -8.28 2.15
CA GLY A 97 5.33 -7.61 1.80
C GLY A 97 4.08 -8.06 2.56
N LEU A 98 4.11 -9.22 3.22
CA LEU A 98 2.92 -9.86 3.81
C LEU A 98 2.97 -9.80 5.33
N GLY A 99 2.88 -8.59 5.87
CA GLY A 99 2.95 -8.34 7.31
C GLY A 99 1.68 -8.73 8.09
N ILE A 100 1.51 -8.08 9.24
CA ILE A 100 0.36 -8.23 10.16
C ILE A 100 -1.01 -7.95 9.51
N GLY A 101 -1.02 -7.14 8.44
CA GLY A 101 -2.23 -6.77 7.72
C GLY A 101 -3.01 -7.99 7.22
N LEU A 102 -2.35 -8.94 6.56
CA LEU A 102 -3.01 -10.14 6.06
C LEU A 102 -3.46 -11.09 7.18
N VAL A 103 -2.66 -11.20 8.25
CA VAL A 103 -2.99 -12.06 9.40
C VAL A 103 -4.27 -11.57 10.08
N PHE A 104 -4.45 -10.25 10.19
CA PHE A 104 -5.64 -9.68 10.80
C PHE A 104 -6.80 -9.55 9.81
N TRP A 105 -6.60 -8.79 8.73
CA TRP A 105 -7.67 -8.42 7.79
C TRP A 105 -8.00 -9.51 6.79
N GLY A 106 -7.11 -10.47 6.50
CA GLY A 106 -7.40 -11.53 5.54
C GLY A 106 -8.66 -12.34 5.89
N VAL A 107 -8.83 -12.66 7.19
CA VAL A 107 -10.06 -13.31 7.69
C VAL A 107 -11.09 -12.26 8.09
N ALA A 108 -10.69 -11.20 8.81
CA ALA A 108 -11.65 -10.25 9.38
C ALA A 108 -12.45 -9.51 8.30
N GLU A 109 -11.84 -9.14 7.18
CA GLU A 109 -12.50 -8.42 6.10
C GLU A 109 -13.53 -9.29 5.39
N SER A 110 -13.14 -10.51 4.99
CA SER A 110 -14.03 -11.48 4.35
C SER A 110 -15.22 -11.81 5.26
N MET A 111 -14.98 -12.04 6.55
CA MET A 111 -16.07 -12.29 7.51
C MET A 111 -16.94 -11.05 7.71
N SER A 112 -16.35 -9.86 7.79
CA SER A 112 -17.08 -8.60 7.89
C SER A 112 -18.03 -8.41 6.70
N HIS A 113 -17.56 -8.65 5.48
CA HIS A 113 -18.38 -8.54 4.27
C HIS A 113 -19.43 -9.66 4.13
N TYR A 114 -19.17 -10.83 4.69
CA TYR A 114 -20.15 -11.91 4.76
C TYR A 114 -21.31 -11.59 5.70
N PHE A 115 -21.02 -11.01 6.87
CA PHE A 115 -22.03 -10.59 7.85
C PHE A 115 -22.73 -9.28 7.48
N LYS A 116 -22.01 -8.37 6.81
CA LYS A 116 -22.51 -7.09 6.32
C LYS A 116 -22.00 -6.84 4.91
N THR A 117 -22.83 -7.21 3.94
CA THR A 117 -22.57 -7.05 2.51
C THR A 117 -22.26 -5.58 2.14
N PRO A 118 -21.28 -5.33 1.25
CA PRO A 118 -21.07 -4.01 0.65
C PRO A 118 -22.21 -3.53 -0.25
N PHE A 119 -23.00 -4.47 -0.81
CA PHE A 119 -24.08 -4.16 -1.74
C PHE A 119 -25.44 -4.54 -1.16
N ASN A 120 -26.42 -3.64 -1.28
CA ASN A 120 -27.74 -3.78 -0.65
C ASN A 120 -28.62 -4.87 -1.27
N ASP A 121 -28.30 -5.33 -2.48
CA ASP A 121 -29.04 -6.36 -3.24
C ASP A 121 -28.62 -7.80 -2.89
N VAL A 122 -27.53 -7.99 -2.13
CA VAL A 122 -27.04 -9.30 -1.73
C VAL A 122 -27.40 -9.57 -0.27
N GLN A 123 -28.20 -10.59 0.01
CA GLN A 123 -28.54 -10.95 1.38
C GLN A 123 -27.30 -11.48 2.13
N ALA A 124 -27.01 -10.91 3.30
CA ALA A 124 -25.91 -11.35 4.17
C ALA A 124 -26.05 -12.82 4.58
N GLN A 125 -24.92 -13.44 4.93
CA GLN A 125 -24.83 -14.83 5.38
C GLN A 125 -25.30 -15.90 4.37
N THR A 126 -25.42 -15.56 3.09
CA THR A 126 -25.76 -16.49 2.01
C THR A 126 -24.50 -16.96 1.26
N THR A 127 -24.64 -18.00 0.43
CA THR A 127 -23.56 -18.44 -0.46
C THR A 127 -23.07 -17.33 -1.40
N ASP A 128 -23.97 -16.45 -1.83
CA ASP A 128 -23.64 -15.34 -2.72
C ASP A 128 -22.91 -14.22 -1.97
N ALA A 129 -23.30 -13.93 -0.72
CA ALA A 129 -22.53 -13.04 0.14
C ALA A 129 -21.11 -13.58 0.42
N ALA A 130 -20.94 -14.89 0.58
CA ALA A 130 -19.61 -15.48 0.77
C ALA A 130 -18.72 -15.31 -0.46
N ARG A 131 -19.27 -15.53 -1.67
CA ARG A 131 -18.56 -15.29 -2.93
C ARG A 131 -18.18 -13.83 -3.10
N LEU A 132 -19.11 -12.93 -2.81
CA LEU A 132 -18.89 -11.49 -2.87
C LEU A 132 -17.78 -11.04 -1.91
N ALA A 133 -17.86 -11.48 -0.65
CA ALA A 133 -16.90 -11.14 0.39
C ALA A 133 -15.48 -11.56 0.02
N MET A 134 -15.31 -12.79 -0.47
CA MET A 134 -14.02 -13.27 -0.97
C MET A 134 -13.52 -12.47 -2.18
N GLY A 135 -14.44 -12.08 -3.09
CA GLY A 135 -14.12 -11.22 -4.22
C GLY A 135 -13.55 -9.86 -3.80
N TYR A 136 -14.15 -9.23 -2.78
CA TYR A 136 -13.66 -7.97 -2.22
C TYR A 136 -12.30 -8.12 -1.55
N ALA A 137 -12.12 -9.17 -0.74
CA ALA A 137 -10.82 -9.44 -0.11
C ALA A 137 -9.73 -9.65 -1.18
N PHE A 138 -10.00 -10.38 -2.26
CA PHE A 138 -9.05 -10.50 -3.38
C PHE A 138 -8.83 -9.19 -4.13
N PHE A 139 -9.86 -8.36 -4.25
CA PHE A 139 -9.71 -7.04 -4.87
C PHE A 139 -8.78 -6.15 -4.06
N HIS A 140 -8.89 -6.10 -2.73
CA HIS A 140 -8.01 -5.27 -1.88
C HIS A 140 -6.62 -5.86 -1.68
N TRP A 141 -6.48 -7.18 -1.47
CA TRP A 141 -5.20 -7.82 -1.17
C TRP A 141 -4.50 -8.44 -2.38
N GLY A 142 -5.11 -8.33 -3.56
CA GLY A 142 -4.57 -8.80 -4.83
C GLY A 142 -3.83 -7.70 -5.60
N ILE A 143 -4.09 -7.64 -6.90
CA ILE A 143 -3.34 -6.80 -7.86
C ILE A 143 -3.32 -5.33 -7.46
N SER A 144 -4.39 -4.81 -6.85
CA SER A 144 -4.49 -3.41 -6.45
C SER A 144 -3.38 -3.01 -5.48
N GLN A 145 -3.21 -3.71 -4.35
CA GLN A 145 -2.16 -3.44 -3.37
C GLN A 145 -0.76 -3.67 -3.96
N TRP A 146 -0.57 -4.78 -4.68
CA TRP A 146 0.73 -5.10 -5.28
C TRP A 146 1.16 -4.07 -6.33
N SER A 147 0.22 -3.45 -7.05
CA SER A 147 0.53 -2.43 -8.05
C SER A 147 1.16 -1.18 -7.44
N VAL A 148 0.70 -0.76 -6.26
CA VAL A 148 1.24 0.40 -5.55
C VAL A 148 2.67 0.14 -5.06
N PHE A 149 2.94 -1.08 -4.57
CA PHE A 149 4.31 -1.47 -4.22
C PHE A 149 5.21 -1.57 -5.45
N ALA A 150 4.69 -2.14 -6.54
CA ALA A 150 5.45 -2.33 -7.77
C ALA A 150 5.86 -0.99 -8.40
N ILE A 151 4.99 0.02 -8.46
CA ILE A 151 5.35 1.32 -9.06
C ILE A 151 6.44 2.04 -8.25
N ILE A 152 6.33 2.06 -6.92
CA ILE A 152 7.34 2.69 -6.06
C ILE A 152 8.66 1.92 -6.15
N GLY A 153 8.61 0.58 -6.03
CA GLY A 153 9.77 -0.28 -6.16
C GLY A 153 10.46 -0.15 -7.52
N LEU A 154 9.69 -0.03 -8.59
CA LEU A 154 10.22 0.19 -9.94
C LEU A 154 10.90 1.55 -10.06
N VAL A 155 10.29 2.62 -9.56
CA VAL A 155 10.88 3.97 -9.58
C VAL A 155 12.20 3.97 -8.81
N MET A 156 12.20 3.47 -7.57
CA MET A 156 13.41 3.41 -6.74
C MET A 156 14.50 2.56 -7.39
N ALA A 157 14.17 1.37 -7.88
CA ALA A 157 15.13 0.48 -8.51
C ALA A 157 15.70 1.09 -9.79
N TYR A 158 14.86 1.71 -10.63
CA TYR A 158 15.32 2.35 -11.86
C TYR A 158 16.24 3.55 -11.57
N MET A 159 15.86 4.41 -10.62
CA MET A 159 16.67 5.58 -10.26
C MET A 159 18.02 5.17 -9.66
N GLN A 160 18.01 4.22 -8.73
CA GLN A 160 19.22 3.76 -8.06
C GLN A 160 20.14 2.96 -9.01
N PHE A 161 19.60 2.02 -9.79
CA PHE A 161 20.42 1.07 -10.56
C PHE A 161 20.70 1.52 -11.99
N ASN A 162 19.75 2.20 -12.66
CA ASN A 162 19.94 2.63 -14.05
C ASN A 162 20.41 4.08 -14.13
N LYS A 163 19.88 4.98 -13.29
CA LYS A 163 20.28 6.39 -13.27
C LYS A 163 21.44 6.69 -12.32
N LYS A 164 21.71 5.80 -11.35
CA LYS A 164 22.75 5.96 -10.32
C LYS A 164 22.57 7.24 -9.50
N GLU A 165 21.32 7.65 -9.32
CA GLU A 165 20.96 8.73 -8.43
C GLU A 165 20.71 8.15 -7.02
N ILE A 166 21.11 8.90 -5.99
CA ILE A 166 20.87 8.50 -4.61
C ILE A 166 19.40 8.78 -4.30
N CYS A 167 18.62 7.72 -4.13
CA CYS A 167 17.26 7.80 -3.60
C CYS A 167 17.24 7.93 -2.08
#